data_AF-D1J7I7-F1
#
_entry.id   AF-D1J7I7-F1
#
_cell.length_a   1.000
_cell.length_b   1.000
_cell.length_c   1.000
_cell.angle_alpha   90.00
_cell.angle_beta   90.00
_cell.angle_gamma   90.00
#
_symmetry.space_group_name_H-M   'P 1'
#
loop_
_entity.id
_entity.type
_entity.pdbx_description
1 polymer ?
#
loop_
_entity_poly.entity_id
_entity_poly.type
_entity_poly.pdbx_seq_one_letter_code
_entity_poly.pdbx_strand_id
1 'polypeptide(L)'
;MAKILNAQKQKDTRTLSYDPEKDSLTLLISEFQLYNKNTKFINDYSEMEKFHYFKESRWMKTMDEKLQDQVQEFSKRQKKLNAKYKSYIEYSKWSESPYATKTKPLTKWNRIIIISVFIILVIIMLLIVIGLNKLW
;
A
#
# COMPACT_ATOMS: atom_id res chain seq x y z
N MET A 1 -14.43 69.00 -43.39
CA MET A 1 -13.44 68.49 -42.41
C MET A 1 -14.18 67.63 -41.40
N ALA A 2 -13.95 66.31 -41.43
CA ALA A 2 -14.60 65.38 -40.52
C ALA A 2 -14.06 65.59 -39.09
N LYS A 3 -14.97 65.87 -38.15
CA LYS A 3 -14.66 66.06 -36.74
C LYS A 3 -14.40 64.66 -36.15
N ILE A 4 -13.13 64.27 -36.06
CA ILE A 4 -12.72 63.01 -35.44
C ILE A 4 -13.03 63.13 -33.95
N LEU A 5 -14.12 62.50 -33.53
CA LEU A 5 -14.49 62.38 -32.13
C LEU A 5 -13.59 61.30 -31.53
N ASN A 6 -12.49 61.71 -30.90
CA ASN A 6 -11.65 60.82 -30.12
C ASN A 6 -12.49 60.32 -28.94
N ALA A 7 -13.13 59.16 -29.12
CA ALA A 7 -13.73 58.42 -28.03
C ALA A 7 -12.62 58.09 -27.03
N GLN A 8 -12.53 58.88 -25.95
CA GLN A 8 -11.78 58.47 -24.77
C GLN A 8 -12.44 57.18 -24.29
N LYS A 9 -11.82 56.04 -24.60
CA LYS A 9 -12.05 54.80 -23.86
C LYS A 9 -11.97 55.19 -22.39
N GLN A 10 -13.10 55.17 -21.68
CA GLN A 10 -13.12 55.17 -20.23
C GLN A 10 -12.17 54.07 -19.81
N LYS A 11 -10.95 54.44 -19.41
CA LYS A 11 -10.04 53.52 -18.74
C LYS A 11 -10.74 53.25 -17.43
N ASP A 12 -11.34 52.07 -17.31
CA ASP A 12 -11.97 51.63 -16.08
C ASP A 12 -10.93 51.80 -14.97
N THR A 13 -11.12 52.82 -14.12
CA THR A 13 -10.19 53.18 -13.04
C THR A 13 -10.41 52.32 -11.80
N ARG A 14 -11.12 51.20 -11.95
CA ARG A 14 -11.13 50.13 -10.95
C ARG A 14 -9.69 49.66 -10.80
N THR A 15 -9.01 50.19 -9.80
CA THR A 15 -7.85 49.56 -9.22
C THR A 15 -8.32 48.18 -8.79
N LEU A 16 -7.87 47.15 -9.52
CA LEU A 16 -7.93 45.78 -9.05
C LEU A 16 -7.03 45.73 -7.82
N SER A 17 -7.56 46.15 -6.68
CA SER A 17 -6.88 45.99 -5.39
C SER A 17 -6.92 44.49 -5.11
N TYR A 18 -5.94 43.78 -5.65
CA TYR A 18 -5.75 42.37 -5.37
C TYR A 18 -5.43 42.24 -3.88
N ASP A 19 -6.44 41.82 -3.14
CA ASP A 19 -6.36 41.53 -1.71
C ASP A 19 -6.31 40.00 -1.58
N PRO A 20 -5.11 39.40 -1.44
CA PRO A 20 -4.95 37.95 -1.41
C PRO A 20 -5.71 37.30 -0.25
N GLU A 21 -6.01 38.04 0.82
CA GLU A 21 -6.79 37.54 1.95
C GLU A 21 -8.29 37.41 1.59
N LYS A 22 -8.84 38.39 0.86
CA LYS A 22 -10.23 38.33 0.38
C LYS A 22 -10.45 37.28 -0.69
N ASP A 23 -9.44 37.02 -1.52
CA ASP A 23 -9.49 35.98 -2.55
C ASP A 23 -9.56 34.59 -1.89
N SER A 24 -8.82 34.39 -0.79
CA SER A 24 -8.83 33.13 -0.03
C SER A 24 -10.18 32.81 0.63
N LEU A 25 -10.87 33.82 1.17
CA LEU A 25 -12.19 33.68 1.79
C LEU A 25 -13.27 33.44 0.73
N THR A 26 -13.23 34.20 -0.36
CA THR A 26 -14.21 34.07 -1.46
C THR A 26 -14.10 32.70 -2.11
N LEU A 27 -12.88 32.21 -2.33
CA LEU A 27 -12.62 30.86 -2.81
C LEU A 27 -13.22 29.82 -1.86
N LEU A 28 -12.95 29.91 -0.56
CA LEU A 28 -13.43 28.96 0.45
C LEU A 28 -14.96 28.89 0.50
N ILE A 29 -15.63 30.04 0.41
CA ILE A 29 -17.08 30.13 0.35
C ILE A 29 -17.60 29.45 -0.93
N SER A 30 -16.98 29.74 -2.08
CA SER A 30 -17.39 29.14 -3.35
C SER A 30 -17.23 27.62 -3.37
N GLU A 31 -16.14 27.11 -2.81
CA GLU A 31 -15.85 25.68 -2.69
C GLU A 31 -16.80 25.00 -1.72
N PHE A 32 -17.14 25.65 -0.60
CA PHE A 32 -18.13 25.13 0.33
C PHE A 32 -19.53 25.05 -0.30
N GLN A 33 -19.95 26.08 -1.03
CA GLN A 33 -21.24 26.05 -1.74
C GLN A 33 -21.28 24.94 -2.79
N LEU A 34 -20.19 24.75 -3.54
CA LEU A 34 -20.07 23.65 -4.49
C LEU A 34 -20.13 22.29 -3.79
N TYR A 35 -19.43 22.13 -2.67
CA TYR A 35 -19.47 20.92 -1.84
C TYR A 35 -20.89 20.64 -1.35
N ASN A 36 -21.57 21.63 -0.77
CA ASN A 36 -22.92 21.48 -0.26
C ASN A 36 -23.93 21.11 -1.37
N LYS A 37 -23.76 21.67 -2.59
CA LYS A 37 -24.61 21.34 -3.75
C LYS A 37 -24.40 19.91 -4.26
N ASN A 38 -23.17 19.44 -4.27
CA ASN A 38 -22.81 18.15 -4.87
C ASN A 38 -22.92 16.98 -3.89
N THR A 39 -22.88 17.24 -2.59
CA THR A 39 -22.89 16.21 -1.56
C THR A 39 -24.32 15.84 -1.18
N LYS A 40 -24.64 14.55 -1.27
CA LYS A 40 -25.92 14.03 -0.79
C LYS A 40 -25.75 13.56 0.64
N PHE A 41 -26.36 14.27 1.58
CA PHE A 41 -26.39 13.88 2.98
C PHE A 41 -27.56 12.92 3.24
N ILE A 42 -27.29 11.87 4.01
CA ILE A 42 -28.32 10.88 4.40
C ILE A 42 -29.28 11.47 5.43
N ASN A 43 -28.78 12.32 6.31
CA ASN A 43 -29.55 13.01 7.35
C ASN A 43 -29.54 14.52 7.10
N ASP A 44 -30.53 15.21 7.68
CA ASP A 44 -30.60 16.67 7.69
C ASP A 44 -29.63 17.25 8.73
N TYR A 45 -28.40 17.46 8.29
CA TYR A 45 -27.39 18.18 9.07
C TYR A 45 -27.55 19.69 8.95
N SER A 46 -27.22 20.40 10.04
CA SER A 46 -27.12 21.85 10.03
C SER A 46 -26.01 22.33 9.09
N GLU A 47 -26.11 23.57 8.63
CA GLU A 47 -25.10 24.16 7.73
C GLU A 47 -23.70 24.21 8.39
N MET A 48 -23.66 24.42 9.71
CA MET A 48 -22.43 24.44 10.48
C MET A 48 -21.75 23.06 10.54
N GLU A 49 -22.53 21.98 10.70
CA GLU A 49 -22.01 20.61 10.66
C GLU A 49 -21.50 20.26 9.26
N LYS A 50 -22.25 20.63 8.21
CA LYS A 50 -21.82 20.46 6.82
C LYS A 50 -20.52 21.20 6.53
N PHE A 51 -20.35 22.41 7.09
CA PHE A 51 -19.12 23.17 6.98
C PHE A 51 -17.95 22.51 7.69
N HIS A 52 -18.18 21.90 8.86
CA HIS A 52 -17.17 21.11 9.57
C HIS A 52 -16.68 19.93 8.72
N TYR A 53 -17.59 19.14 8.14
CA TYR A 53 -17.24 18.02 7.26
C TYR A 53 -16.48 18.47 6.01
N PHE A 54 -16.88 19.59 5.41
CA PHE A 54 -16.15 20.20 4.30
C PHE A 54 -14.70 20.53 4.69
N LYS A 55 -14.51 21.14 5.87
CA LYS A 55 -13.19 21.57 6.36
C LYS A 55 -12.26 20.38 6.58
N GLU A 56 -12.78 19.31 7.18
CA GLU A 56 -12.04 18.06 7.37
C GLU A 56 -11.67 17.41 6.03
N SER A 57 -12.63 17.29 5.12
CA SER A 57 -12.40 16.71 3.79
C SER A 57 -11.35 17.50 3.00
N ARG A 58 -11.42 18.83 3.03
CA ARG A 58 -10.43 19.71 2.41
C ARG A 58 -9.05 19.51 3.01
N TRP A 59 -8.94 19.42 4.34
CA TRP A 59 -7.67 19.20 5.02
C TRP A 59 -7.07 17.84 4.64
N MET A 60 -7.86 16.77 4.64
CA MET A 60 -7.41 15.43 4.22
C MET A 60 -6.85 15.47 2.80
N LYS A 61 -7.57 16.10 1.86
CA LYS A 61 -7.11 16.25 0.48
C LYS A 61 -5.76 16.99 0.39
N THR A 62 -5.61 18.10 1.13
CA THR A 62 -4.35 18.85 1.15
C THR A 62 -3.21 18.04 1.78
N MET A 63 -3.49 17.23 2.79
CA MET A 63 -2.48 16.34 3.37
C MET A 63 -2.08 15.23 2.39
N ASP A 64 -3.04 14.63 1.68
CA ASP A 64 -2.77 13.61 0.66
C ASP A 64 -1.89 14.17 -0.47
N GLU A 65 -2.17 15.37 -0.96
CA GLU A 65 -1.35 16.06 -1.98
C GLU A 65 0.09 16.28 -1.47
N LYS A 66 0.26 16.71 -0.22
CA LYS A 66 1.59 16.91 0.38
C LYS A 66 2.36 15.61 0.61
N LEU A 67 1.64 14.51 0.89
CA LEU A 67 2.23 13.20 1.16
C LEU A 67 2.42 12.37 -0.13
N GLN A 68 1.90 12.83 -1.26
CA GLN A 68 1.90 12.10 -2.52
C GLN A 68 3.30 11.66 -2.95
N ASP A 69 4.31 12.53 -2.81
CA ASP A 69 5.70 12.22 -3.15
C ASP A 69 6.28 11.10 -2.28
N GLN A 70 5.97 11.12 -0.98
CA GLN A 70 6.42 10.09 -0.04
C GLN A 70 5.76 8.74 -0.35
N VAL A 71 4.46 8.75 -0.67
CA VAL A 71 3.72 7.55 -1.09
C VAL A 71 4.30 6.97 -2.38
N GLN A 72 4.63 7.82 -3.36
CA GLN A 72 5.26 7.39 -4.60
C GLN A 72 6.65 6.79 -4.37
N GLU A 73 7.48 7.43 -3.53
CA GLU A 73 8.80 6.93 -3.20
C GLU A 73 8.72 5.58 -2.48
N PHE A 74 7.83 5.46 -1.49
CA PHE A 74 7.59 4.22 -0.78
C PHE A 74 7.13 3.10 -1.72
N SER A 75 6.17 3.40 -2.61
CA SER A 75 5.70 2.45 -3.63
C SER A 75 6.83 1.98 -4.55
N LYS A 76 7.72 2.90 -4.97
CA LYS A 76 8.90 2.57 -5.78
C LYS A 76 9.88 1.67 -5.02
N ARG A 77 10.13 1.95 -3.74
CA ARG A 77 10.97 1.11 -2.86
C ARG A 77 10.35 -0.29 -2.70
N GLN A 78 9.05 -0.38 -2.44
CA GLN A 78 8.34 -1.66 -2.31
C GLN A 78 8.39 -2.48 -3.61
N LYS A 79 8.17 -1.84 -4.77
CA LYS A 79 8.31 -2.50 -6.08
C LYS A 79 9.73 -3.01 -6.32
N LYS A 80 10.75 -2.24 -5.93
CA LYS A 80 12.17 -2.65 -6.04
C LYS A 80 12.47 -3.86 -5.14
N LEU A 81 11.96 -3.88 -3.91
CA LEU A 81 12.09 -5.02 -3.01
C LEU A 81 11.38 -6.25 -3.57
N ASN A 82 10.12 -6.09 -4.00
CA ASN A 82 9.36 -7.17 -4.62
C ASN A 82 10.10 -7.74 -5.85
N ALA A 83 10.66 -6.89 -6.71
CA ALA A 83 11.43 -7.33 -7.86
C ALA A 83 12.72 -8.07 -7.47
N LYS A 84 13.48 -7.55 -6.48
CA LYS A 84 14.70 -8.19 -5.97
C LYS A 84 14.41 -9.57 -5.38
N TYR A 85 13.31 -9.70 -4.65
CA TYR A 85 12.96 -10.92 -3.94
C TYR A 85 12.01 -11.85 -4.71
N LYS A 86 11.52 -11.46 -5.90
CA LYS A 86 10.62 -12.26 -6.74
C LYS A 86 11.19 -13.65 -7.03
N SER A 87 12.48 -13.73 -7.36
CA SER A 87 13.19 -15.00 -7.61
C SER A 87 13.31 -15.89 -6.37
N TYR A 88 13.27 -15.31 -5.16
CA TYR A 88 13.28 -16.04 -3.90
C TYR A 88 11.86 -16.41 -3.44
N ILE A 89 10.81 -15.79 -3.98
CA ILE A 89 9.42 -16.21 -3.77
C ILE A 89 9.12 -17.47 -4.61
N GLU A 90 9.78 -17.59 -5.77
CA GLU A 90 9.79 -18.82 -6.58
C GLU A 90 10.48 -20.01 -5.90
N TYR A 91 11.11 -19.83 -4.73
CA TYR A 91 11.65 -20.96 -3.96
C TYR A 91 10.56 -21.94 -3.50
N SER A 92 9.34 -21.44 -3.28
CA SER A 92 8.15 -22.29 -3.07
C SER A 92 7.84 -23.20 -4.26
N LYS A 93 8.19 -22.73 -5.48
CA LYS A 93 8.07 -23.44 -6.76
C LYS A 93 9.40 -24.05 -7.23
N TRP A 94 10.48 -23.96 -6.46
CA TRP A 94 11.77 -24.55 -6.84
C TRP A 94 11.70 -26.07 -6.90
N SER A 95 10.81 -26.67 -6.10
CA SER A 95 10.45 -28.09 -6.19
C SER A 95 9.73 -28.46 -7.51
N GLU A 96 9.39 -27.48 -8.36
CA GLU A 96 8.69 -27.64 -9.65
C GLU A 96 9.54 -27.24 -10.86
N SER A 97 10.79 -26.78 -10.65
CA SER A 97 11.73 -26.47 -11.72
C SER A 97 11.95 -27.69 -12.64
N PRO A 98 11.85 -27.56 -13.98
CA PRO A 98 12.05 -28.68 -14.91
C PRO A 98 13.49 -29.20 -14.94
N TYR A 99 14.44 -28.42 -14.41
CA TYR A 99 15.86 -28.79 -14.29
C TYR A 99 16.26 -29.18 -12.87
N ALA A 100 15.38 -29.00 -11.87
CA ALA A 100 15.64 -29.47 -10.53
C ALA A 100 15.37 -30.96 -10.46
N THR A 101 16.39 -31.74 -10.10
CA THR A 101 16.21 -33.13 -9.72
C THR A 101 15.39 -33.14 -8.43
N LYS A 102 14.07 -33.29 -8.56
CA LYS A 102 13.20 -33.52 -7.40
C LYS A 102 13.75 -34.74 -6.68
N THR A 103 14.23 -34.59 -5.45
CA THR A 103 14.44 -35.74 -4.57
C THR A 103 13.07 -36.35 -4.37
N LYS A 104 12.77 -37.41 -5.14
CA LYS A 104 11.50 -38.12 -5.01
C LYS A 104 11.37 -38.48 -3.53
N PRO A 105 10.26 -38.10 -2.86
CA PRO A 105 10.06 -38.55 -1.49
C PRO A 105 10.17 -40.07 -1.49
N LEU A 106 10.98 -40.62 -0.59
CA LEU A 106 11.10 -42.06 -0.42
C LEU A 106 9.69 -42.64 -0.34
N THR A 107 9.42 -43.68 -1.12
CA THR A 107 8.13 -44.37 -1.08
C THR A 107 7.82 -44.76 0.37
N LYS A 108 6.53 -44.77 0.74
CA LYS A 108 6.09 -45.07 2.12
C LYS A 108 6.76 -46.34 2.66
N TRP A 109 6.90 -47.35 1.79
CA TRP A 109 7.61 -48.59 2.08
C TRP A 109 9.10 -48.41 2.39
N ASN A 110 9.84 -47.68 1.55
CA ASN A 110 11.27 -47.44 1.80
C ASN A 110 11.51 -46.68 3.10
N ARG A 111 10.62 -45.74 3.44
CA ARG A 111 10.69 -45.02 4.73
C ARG A 111 10.47 -45.97 5.92
N ILE A 112 9.50 -46.89 5.82
CA ILE A 112 9.25 -47.90 6.85
C ILE A 112 10.44 -48.85 7.00
N ILE A 113 11.05 -49.27 5.89
CA ILE A 113 12.22 -50.16 5.90
C ILE A 113 13.40 -49.49 6.60
N ILE A 114 13.69 -48.22 6.28
CA ILE A 114 14.79 -47.48 6.91
C ILE A 114 14.59 -47.34 8.42
N ILE A 115 13.36 -47.02 8.85
CA ILE A 115 13.02 -46.92 10.28
C ILE A 115 13.17 -48.29 10.97
N SER A 116 12.71 -49.36 10.32
CA SER A 116 12.80 -50.72 10.84
C SER A 116 14.26 -51.17 11.04
N VAL A 117 15.12 -50.95 10.04
CA VAL A 117 16.56 -51.27 10.11
C VAL A 117 17.24 -50.51 11.25
N PHE A 118 16.89 -49.24 11.45
CA PHE A 118 17.45 -48.44 12.54
C PHE A 118 17.04 -48.99 13.92
N ILE A 119 15.77 -49.36 14.10
CA ILE A 119 15.28 -49.96 15.36
C ILE A 119 15.98 -51.30 15.64
N ILE A 120 16.18 -52.13 14.61
CA ILE A 120 16.88 -53.41 14.74
C ILE A 120 18.32 -53.20 15.21
N LEU A 121 19.04 -52.21 14.65
CA LEU A 121 20.39 -51.88 15.08
C LEU A 121 20.44 -51.46 16.56
N VAL A 122 19.46 -50.70 17.03
CA VAL A 122 19.35 -50.31 18.45
C VAL A 122 19.13 -51.53 19.34
N ILE A 123 18.28 -52.47 18.92
CA ILE A 123 18.03 -53.72 19.66
C ILE A 123 19.31 -54.56 19.75
N ILE A 124 20.06 -54.70 18.66
CA ILE A 124 21.33 -55.43 18.64
C ILE A 124 22.34 -54.79 19.60
N MET A 125 22.46 -53.46 19.57
CA MET A 125 23.30 -52.70 20.51
C MET A 125 22.94 -53.00 21.98
N LEU A 126 21.65 -52.98 22.32
CA LEU A 126 21.18 -53.29 23.68
C LEU A 126 21.46 -54.74 24.08
N LEU A 127 21.30 -55.70 23.17
CA LEU A 127 21.60 -57.11 23.42
C LEU A 127 23.09 -57.34 23.68
N ILE A 128 23.98 -56.63 22.96
CA ILE A 128 25.42 -56.66 23.20
C ILE A 128 25.74 -56.16 24.61
N VAL A 129 25.15 -55.03 25.04
CA VAL A 129 25.35 -54.48 26.39
C VAL A 129 24.87 -55.46 27.46
N ILE A 130 23.69 -56.07 27.30
CA ILE A 130 23.17 -57.07 28.24
C ILE A 130 24.06 -58.33 28.26
N GLY A 131 24.51 -58.80 27.10
CA GLY A 131 25.39 -59.95 26.98
C GLY A 131 26.74 -59.74 27.67
N LEU A 132 27.33 -58.55 27.51
CA LEU A 132 28.55 -58.14 28.23
C LEU A 132 28.33 -58.04 29.75
N ASN A 133 27.16 -57.56 30.18
CA ASN A 133 26.82 -57.44 31.61
C ASN A 133 26.53 -58.80 32.29
N LYS A 134 26.13 -59.83 31.53
CA LYS A 134 25.88 -61.20 32.04
C LYS A 134 27.13 -62.09 32.04
N LEU A 135 28.19 -61.67 31.36
CA LEU A 135 29.49 -62.34 31.28
C LEU A 135 30.51 -61.80 32.31
N TRP A 136 30.06 -60.93 33.20
CA TRP A 136 30.73 -60.53 34.45
C TRP A 136 29.96 -61.12 35.64
#